data_AF-A0ABD1CEY5-F1
#
_entry.id   AF-A0ABD1CEY5-F1
#
_cell.length_a   1.000
_cell.length_b   1.000
_cell.length_c   1.000
_cell.angle_alpha   90.00
_cell.angle_beta   90.00
_cell.angle_gamma   90.00
#
_symmetry.space_group_name_H-M   'P 1'
#
loop_
_entity.id
_entity.type
_entity.pdbx_description
1 polymer ?
#
loop_
_entity_poly.entity_id
_entity_poly.type
_entity_poly.pdbx_seq_one_letter_code
_entity_poly.pdbx_strand_id
1 'polypeptide(L)'
;SSSSSKICEGKLTCRECIQTSTCGWCSEPNFQKPRCHVPDGSYCPGKLTVDPRNEFRETVAKNLSKAKSAEEIVQIYPQEAQLKLRLGEVYKMAVKYSQAEDYPVDLYYLMDLSESMRDDKETLSQLGVELSREMSKITSNFRLGFGSFVEKKLMPFVSTAPKL
;
A
#
# COMPACT_ATOMS: atom_id res chain seq x y z
N SER A 1 32.97 15.22 7.10
CA SER A 1 33.48 13.92 7.61
C SER A 1 33.80 13.94 9.11
N SER A 2 34.09 15.09 9.74
CA SER A 2 34.44 15.17 11.19
C SER A 2 33.25 15.14 12.17
N SER A 3 32.02 15.33 11.71
CA SER A 3 30.82 15.31 12.56
C SER A 3 30.34 13.87 12.86
N SER A 4 30.39 12.97 11.87
CA SER A 4 29.91 11.59 12.01
C SER A 4 30.74 10.75 12.99
N SER A 5 32.05 10.94 13.05
CA SER A 5 32.93 10.25 14.02
C SER A 5 32.56 10.61 15.46
N LYS A 6 32.37 11.91 15.73
CA LYS A 6 32.01 12.43 17.06
C LYS A 6 30.64 11.95 17.55
N ILE A 7 29.71 11.67 16.62
CA ILE A 7 28.37 11.17 16.94
C ILE A 7 28.43 9.73 17.47
N CYS A 8 29.30 8.89 16.91
CA CYS A 8 29.46 7.49 17.34
C CYS A 8 30.24 7.38 18.66
N GLU A 9 31.34 8.12 18.80
CA GLU A 9 32.24 8.00 19.96
C GLU A 9 31.58 8.31 21.32
N GLY A 10 30.48 9.08 21.33
CA GLY A 10 29.72 9.40 22.54
C GLY A 10 28.80 8.28 23.06
N LYS A 11 28.76 7.10 22.43
CA LYS A 11 27.90 5.97 22.83
C LYS A 11 28.69 4.93 23.62
N LEU A 12 28.29 4.68 24.86
CA LEU A 12 29.02 3.83 25.80
C LEU A 12 28.58 2.37 25.75
N THR A 13 27.40 2.09 25.18
CA THR A 13 26.85 0.73 25.07
C THR A 13 26.61 0.33 23.63
N CYS A 14 26.68 -0.97 23.35
CA CYS A 14 26.36 -1.53 22.03
C CYS A 14 24.95 -1.12 21.58
N ARG A 15 23.96 -1.18 22.48
CA ARG A 15 22.56 -0.82 22.19
C ARG A 15 22.44 0.62 21.67
N GLU A 16 23.04 1.59 22.37
CA GLU A 16 22.99 3.00 21.96
C GLU A 16 23.77 3.26 20.66
N CYS A 17 24.87 2.53 20.46
CA CYS A 17 25.67 2.63 19.23
C CYS A 17 24.89 2.16 18.00
N ILE A 18 24.22 1.01 18.08
CA ILE A 18 23.47 0.44 16.95
C ILE A 18 22.23 1.27 16.60
N GLN A 19 21.61 1.92 17.59
CA GLN A 19 20.51 2.86 17.39
C GLN A 19 20.89 4.12 16.62
N THR A 20 22.19 4.42 16.57
CA THR A 20 22.72 5.53 15.79
C THR A 20 23.03 5.01 14.38
N SER A 21 22.40 5.60 13.38
CA SER A 21 22.66 5.23 11.98
C SER A 21 24.13 5.46 11.64
N THR A 22 24.69 4.65 10.73
CA THR A 22 26.09 4.73 10.25
C THR A 22 27.21 4.29 11.22
N CYS A 23 26.93 4.05 12.50
CA CYS A 23 27.95 3.58 13.46
C CYS A 23 28.10 2.05 13.45
N GLY A 24 29.09 1.52 14.16
CA GLY A 24 29.29 0.09 14.41
C GLY A 24 29.99 -0.10 15.76
N TRP A 25 29.80 -1.27 16.36
CA TRP A 25 30.31 -1.57 17.69
C TRP A 25 31.41 -2.63 17.66
N CYS A 26 32.57 -2.32 18.23
CA CYS A 26 33.67 -3.27 18.37
C CYS A 26 33.55 -4.07 19.67
N SER A 27 33.37 -5.39 19.53
CA SER A 27 33.29 -6.34 20.63
C SER A 27 34.64 -6.96 21.04
N GLU A 28 35.75 -6.44 20.51
CA GLU A 28 37.09 -6.95 20.78
C GLU A 28 37.46 -6.86 22.28
N PRO A 29 38.02 -7.94 22.88
CA PRO A 29 38.56 -7.90 24.24
C PRO A 29 39.72 -6.90 24.35
N ASN A 30 39.81 -6.18 25.47
CA ASN A 30 40.91 -5.22 25.74
C ASN A 30 41.10 -4.11 24.68
N PHE A 31 40.02 -3.77 23.97
CA PHE A 31 40.03 -2.70 22.97
C PHE A 31 40.27 -1.32 23.62
N GLN A 32 41.29 -0.61 23.16
CA GLN A 32 41.77 0.65 23.76
C GLN A 32 41.12 1.92 23.19
N LYS A 33 40.42 1.81 22.06
CA LYS A 33 39.75 2.93 21.39
C LYS A 33 38.24 2.95 21.71
N PRO A 34 37.50 4.04 21.41
CA PRO A 34 36.05 4.05 21.51
C PRO A 34 35.42 2.86 20.79
N ARG A 35 34.61 2.06 21.50
CA ARG A 35 34.00 0.86 20.93
C ARG A 35 32.96 1.18 19.85
N CYS A 36 32.26 2.30 19.98
CA CYS A 36 31.36 2.78 18.93
C CYS A 36 32.13 3.67 17.96
N HIS A 37 32.16 3.27 16.68
CA HIS A 37 32.93 3.94 15.65
C HIS A 37 32.19 3.92 14.32
N VAL A 38 32.63 4.71 13.34
CA VAL A 38 32.18 4.52 11.95
C VAL A 38 32.89 3.29 11.38
N PRO A 39 32.18 2.29 10.84
CA PRO A 39 32.80 1.11 10.26
C PRO A 39 33.77 1.47 9.14
N ASP A 40 35.05 1.31 9.41
CA ASP A 40 36.16 1.44 8.47
C ASP A 40 37.02 0.20 8.71
N GLY A 41 37.22 -0.65 7.70
CA GLY A 41 37.64 -2.05 7.86
C GLY A 41 38.97 -2.30 8.60
N SER A 42 39.68 -1.24 8.96
CA SER A 42 40.91 -1.23 9.76
C SER A 42 40.72 -0.93 11.26
N TYR A 43 39.56 -0.42 11.69
CA TYR A 43 39.34 0.06 13.06
C TYR A 43 39.09 -1.08 14.07
N CYS A 44 38.33 -2.10 13.66
CA CYS A 44 37.99 -3.27 14.44
C CYS A 44 38.02 -4.50 13.54
N PRO A 45 38.53 -5.66 14.01
CA PRO A 45 38.49 -6.90 13.23
C PRO A 45 37.06 -7.23 12.79
N GLY A 46 36.85 -7.50 11.50
CA GLY A 46 35.50 -7.66 10.93
C GLY A 46 34.62 -8.73 11.62
N LYS A 47 35.22 -9.78 12.19
CA LYS A 47 34.48 -10.82 12.96
C LYS A 47 33.96 -10.33 14.31
N LEU A 48 34.56 -9.27 14.86
CA LEU A 48 34.24 -8.68 16.16
C LEU A 48 33.48 -7.36 16.02
N THR A 49 33.25 -6.89 14.79
CA THR A 49 32.44 -5.72 14.49
C THR A 49 30.96 -6.11 14.43
N VAL A 50 30.17 -5.51 15.32
CA VAL A 50 28.71 -5.62 15.33
C VAL A 50 28.12 -4.44 14.58
N ASP A 51 27.58 -4.71 13.40
CA ASP A 51 27.01 -3.71 12.51
C ASP A 51 25.79 -4.32 11.78
N PRO A 52 24.63 -4.45 12.46
CA PRO A 52 23.46 -5.08 11.86
C PRO A 52 22.93 -4.17 10.74
N ARG A 53 22.92 -4.70 9.53
CA ARG A 53 22.40 -4.02 8.34
C ARG A 53 20.93 -4.39 8.12
N ASN A 54 20.26 -3.56 7.31
CA ASN A 54 18.91 -3.86 6.87
C ASN A 54 18.90 -5.18 6.09
N GLU A 55 18.00 -6.09 6.46
CA GLU A 55 17.76 -7.34 5.73
C GLU A 55 16.35 -7.34 5.16
N PHE A 56 16.22 -7.78 3.92
CA PHE A 56 14.95 -7.95 3.23
C PHE A 56 14.83 -9.39 2.74
N ARG A 57 13.66 -9.99 2.96
CA ARG A 57 13.34 -11.32 2.47
C ARG A 57 11.92 -11.32 1.93
N GLU A 58 11.76 -11.85 0.73
CA GLU A 58 10.43 -12.10 0.16
C GLU A 58 9.94 -13.44 0.72
N THR A 59 8.78 -13.45 1.36
CA THR A 59 8.15 -14.67 1.91
C THR A 59 7.12 -15.23 0.94
N VAL A 60 6.36 -14.35 0.27
CA VAL A 60 5.43 -14.71 -0.80
C VAL A 60 5.65 -13.78 -2.00
N ALA A 61 6.10 -14.37 -3.10
CA ALA A 61 6.53 -13.68 -4.32
C ALA A 61 6.03 -14.38 -5.59
N LYS A 62 4.71 -14.51 -5.72
CA LYS A 62 4.04 -14.93 -6.95
C LYS A 62 4.29 -13.90 -8.05
N ASN A 63 4.67 -14.37 -9.24
CA ASN A 63 4.88 -13.51 -10.40
C ASN A 63 3.59 -12.76 -10.78
N LEU A 64 3.77 -11.55 -11.31
CA LEU A 64 2.67 -10.74 -11.84
C LEU A 64 1.99 -11.48 -13.00
N SER A 65 0.66 -11.56 -12.97
CA SER A 65 -0.15 -12.20 -14.02
C SER A 65 -1.11 -11.19 -14.64
N LYS A 66 -1.22 -11.25 -15.98
CA LYS A 66 -2.17 -10.44 -16.78
C LYS A 66 -3.35 -11.28 -17.28
N ALA A 67 -3.59 -12.43 -16.65
CA ALA A 67 -4.47 -13.48 -17.19
C ALA A 67 -5.89 -12.98 -17.49
N LYS A 68 -6.49 -13.55 -18.54
CA LYS A 68 -7.85 -13.29 -19.04
C LYS A 68 -8.91 -14.27 -18.51
N SER A 69 -8.56 -15.11 -17.53
CA SER A 69 -9.48 -16.12 -17.02
C SER A 69 -9.34 -16.24 -15.50
N ALA A 70 -10.37 -16.81 -14.87
CA ALA A 70 -10.62 -16.90 -13.42
C ALA A 70 -9.52 -17.55 -12.54
N GLU A 71 -8.32 -17.78 -13.08
CA GLU A 71 -7.13 -18.06 -12.29
C GLU A 71 -6.65 -16.80 -11.57
N GLU A 72 -6.00 -17.01 -10.42
CA GLU A 72 -5.61 -15.97 -9.46
C GLU A 72 -4.82 -14.82 -10.15
N ILE A 73 -5.49 -13.68 -10.35
CA ILE A 73 -4.89 -12.47 -10.94
C ILE A 73 -3.96 -11.84 -9.90
N VAL A 74 -2.66 -11.76 -10.20
CA VAL A 74 -1.64 -11.19 -9.33
C VAL A 74 -1.15 -9.87 -9.93
N GLN A 75 -1.64 -8.75 -9.39
CA GLN A 75 -1.29 -7.41 -9.89
C GLN A 75 -0.19 -6.70 -9.09
N ILE A 76 0.15 -7.20 -7.91
CA ILE A 76 1.13 -6.58 -7.00
C ILE A 76 2.19 -7.62 -6.63
N TYR A 77 3.46 -7.19 -6.61
CA TYR A 77 4.61 -7.98 -6.21
C TYR A 77 5.55 -7.16 -5.30
N PRO A 78 6.12 -7.75 -4.23
CA PRO A 78 5.80 -9.05 -3.64
C PRO A 78 4.46 -9.00 -2.88
N GLN A 79 3.89 -10.15 -2.53
CA GLN A 79 2.64 -10.20 -1.75
C GLN A 79 2.93 -10.21 -0.24
N GLU A 80 4.07 -10.75 0.15
CA GLU A 80 4.54 -10.74 1.53
C GLU A 80 6.06 -10.59 1.59
N ALA A 81 6.53 -9.73 2.48
CA ALA A 81 7.94 -9.49 2.69
C ALA A 81 8.25 -9.29 4.18
N GLN A 82 9.40 -9.80 4.60
CA GLN A 82 9.96 -9.62 5.93
C GLN A 82 11.13 -8.64 5.86
N LEU A 83 11.01 -7.54 6.61
CA LEU A 83 12.08 -6.54 6.76
C LEU A 83 12.62 -6.55 8.18
N LYS A 84 13.93 -6.65 8.30
CA LYS A 84 14.66 -6.41 9.54
C LYS A 84 15.43 -5.11 9.37
N LEU A 85 14.96 -4.07 10.05
CA LEU A 85 15.47 -2.71 9.87
C LEU A 85 16.38 -2.31 11.02
N ARG A 86 17.44 -1.58 10.68
CA ARG A 86 18.27 -0.84 11.62
C ARG A 86 17.62 0.49 11.93
N LEU A 87 17.59 0.83 13.22
CA LEU A 87 17.06 2.11 13.69
C LEU A 87 17.82 3.28 13.03
N GLY A 88 17.06 4.21 12.46
CA GLY A 88 17.60 5.40 11.79
C GLY A 88 18.09 5.18 10.35
N GLU A 89 18.03 3.96 9.81
CA GLU A 89 18.34 3.70 8.40
C GLU A 89 17.07 3.48 7.58
N VAL A 90 17.00 4.09 6.40
CA VAL A 90 15.89 3.94 5.47
C VAL A 90 16.17 2.75 4.53
N TYR A 91 15.20 1.85 4.40
CA TYR A 91 15.22 0.79 3.39
C TYR A 91 14.18 1.08 2.32
N LYS A 92 14.61 1.13 1.05
CA LYS A 92 13.72 1.34 -0.10
C LYS A 92 13.35 -0.01 -0.70
N MET A 93 12.13 -0.47 -0.39
CA MET A 93 11.56 -1.66 -1.01
C MET A 93 10.97 -1.32 -2.38
N ALA A 94 11.23 -2.16 -3.38
CA ALA A 94 10.62 -2.06 -4.69
C ALA A 94 9.31 -2.86 -4.71
N VAL A 95 8.20 -2.18 -5.01
CA VAL A 95 6.90 -2.81 -5.26
C VAL A 95 6.59 -2.68 -6.74
N LYS A 96 6.22 -3.77 -7.38
CA LYS A 96 5.86 -3.81 -8.79
C LYS A 96 4.36 -3.94 -8.94
N TYR A 97 3.81 -3.24 -9.92
CA TYR A 97 2.40 -3.27 -10.27
C TYR A 97 2.24 -3.60 -11.75
N SER A 98 1.24 -4.40 -12.08
CA SER A 98 0.79 -4.62 -13.45
C SER A 98 -0.73 -4.67 -13.49
N GLN A 99 -1.33 -3.88 -14.38
CA GLN A 99 -2.76 -3.90 -14.62
C GLN A 99 -3.17 -5.21 -15.32
N ALA A 100 -4.26 -5.82 -14.87
CA ALA A 100 -4.88 -6.97 -15.52
C ALA A 100 -5.74 -6.54 -16.72
N GLU A 101 -5.80 -7.37 -17.76
CA GLU A 101 -6.56 -7.06 -18.99
C GLU A 101 -8.07 -7.30 -18.85
N ASP A 102 -8.47 -8.32 -18.09
CA ASP A 102 -9.88 -8.70 -17.90
C ASP A 102 -10.21 -8.77 -16.40
N TYR A 103 -10.40 -7.60 -15.79
CA TYR A 103 -10.71 -7.48 -14.36
C TYR A 103 -12.22 -7.25 -14.15
N PRO A 104 -12.86 -7.92 -13.17
CA PRO A 104 -14.28 -7.74 -12.93
C PRO A 104 -14.62 -6.30 -12.52
N VAL A 105 -15.74 -5.79 -13.01
CA VAL A 105 -16.22 -4.44 -12.72
C VAL A 105 -17.65 -4.50 -12.20
N ASP A 106 -17.86 -3.96 -11.00
CA ASP A 106 -19.17 -3.76 -10.41
C ASP A 106 -19.52 -2.27 -10.44
N LEU A 107 -20.57 -1.91 -11.17
CA LEU A 107 -21.07 -0.54 -11.26
C LEU A 107 -22.42 -0.44 -10.56
N TYR A 108 -22.53 0.44 -9.56
CA TYR A 108 -23.78 0.70 -8.87
C TYR A 108 -24.30 2.09 -9.25
N TYR A 109 -25.39 2.12 -10.00
CA TYR A 109 -26.03 3.35 -10.44
C TYR A 109 -27.06 3.81 -9.40
N LEU A 110 -26.78 4.93 -8.72
CA LEU A 110 -27.67 5.52 -7.73
C LEU A 110 -28.35 6.76 -8.33
N MET A 111 -29.65 6.66 -8.60
CA MET A 111 -30.42 7.67 -9.32
C MET A 111 -31.35 8.46 -8.40
N ASP A 112 -31.47 9.76 -8.64
CA ASP A 112 -32.56 10.54 -8.05
C ASP A 112 -33.87 10.27 -8.84
N LEU A 113 -34.94 9.92 -8.12
CA LEU A 113 -36.29 9.73 -8.67
C LEU A 113 -37.26 10.85 -8.24
N SER A 114 -36.73 12.02 -7.89
CA SER A 114 -37.52 13.25 -7.71
C SER A 114 -38.27 13.64 -9.01
N GLU A 115 -39.30 14.48 -8.87
CA GLU A 115 -40.11 14.91 -10.03
C GLU A 115 -39.29 15.63 -11.10
N SER A 116 -38.18 16.27 -10.73
CA SER A 116 -37.26 16.93 -11.67
C SER A 116 -36.49 15.94 -12.55
N MET A 117 -36.42 14.66 -12.20
CA MET A 117 -35.73 13.61 -12.96
C MET A 117 -36.72 12.73 -13.75
N ARG A 118 -37.97 13.17 -13.87
CA ARG A 118 -39.06 12.37 -14.45
C ARG A 118 -38.84 12.08 -15.92
N ASP A 119 -38.31 13.03 -16.68
CA ASP A 119 -37.94 12.91 -18.08
C ASP A 119 -36.64 12.12 -18.27
N ASP A 120 -35.67 12.29 -17.37
CA ASP A 120 -34.39 11.56 -17.40
C ASP A 120 -34.52 10.06 -17.12
N LYS A 121 -35.55 9.64 -16.37
CA LYS A 121 -35.78 8.22 -16.01
C LYS A 121 -35.78 7.30 -17.23
N GLU A 122 -36.45 7.71 -18.31
CA GLU A 122 -36.59 6.87 -19.50
C GLU A 122 -35.24 6.75 -20.24
N THR A 123 -34.52 7.86 -20.35
CA THR A 123 -33.17 7.92 -20.94
C THR A 123 -32.18 7.07 -20.14
N LEU A 124 -32.21 7.16 -18.81
CA LEU A 124 -31.29 6.43 -17.92
C LEU A 124 -31.57 4.92 -17.91
N SER A 125 -32.83 4.53 -18.08
CA SER A 125 -33.20 3.11 -18.26
C SER A 125 -32.58 2.54 -19.54
N GLN A 126 -32.61 3.28 -20.65
CA GLN A 126 -32.00 2.87 -21.92
C GLN A 126 -30.47 2.85 -21.83
N LEU A 127 -29.88 3.85 -21.16
CA LEU A 127 -28.44 3.95 -20.95
C LEU A 127 -27.90 2.76 -20.15
N GLY A 128 -28.63 2.23 -19.17
CA GLY A 128 -28.21 1.05 -18.40
C GLY A 128 -27.99 -0.19 -19.28
N VAL A 129 -28.85 -0.40 -20.29
CA VAL A 129 -28.74 -1.51 -21.24
C VAL A 129 -27.55 -1.31 -22.19
N GLU A 130 -27.39 -0.09 -22.70
CA GLU A 130 -26.29 0.24 -23.60
C GLU A 130 -24.93 0.14 -22.88
N LEU A 131 -24.84 0.68 -21.66
CA LEU A 131 -23.66 0.59 -20.82
C LEU A 131 -23.27 -0.86 -20.54
N SER A 132 -24.22 -1.72 -20.19
CA SER A 132 -23.95 -3.14 -19.98
C SER A 132 -23.39 -3.82 -21.24
N ARG A 133 -23.90 -3.47 -22.43
CA ARG A 133 -23.41 -4.00 -23.71
C ARG A 133 -22.00 -3.51 -24.03
N GLU A 134 -21.71 -2.23 -23.84
CA GLU A 134 -20.38 -1.68 -24.10
C GLU A 134 -19.35 -2.19 -23.09
N MET A 135 -19.72 -2.29 -21.81
CA MET A 135 -18.84 -2.83 -20.77
C MET A 135 -18.54 -4.31 -20.95
N SER A 136 -19.47 -5.09 -21.53
CA SER A 136 -19.25 -6.50 -21.87
C SER A 136 -18.17 -6.71 -22.94
N LYS A 137 -17.78 -5.66 -23.69
CA LYS A 137 -16.65 -5.71 -24.64
C LYS A 137 -15.30 -5.46 -23.95
N ILE A 138 -15.31 -4.86 -22.76
CA ILE A 138 -14.13 -4.44 -22.00
C ILE A 138 -13.76 -5.50 -20.95
N THR A 139 -14.75 -6.01 -20.23
CA THR A 139 -14.57 -7.03 -19.19
C THR A 139 -15.58 -8.15 -19.37
N SER A 140 -15.16 -9.40 -19.14
CA SER A 140 -16.02 -10.58 -19.20
C SER A 140 -16.95 -10.69 -17.99
N ASN A 141 -16.65 -9.98 -16.89
CA ASN A 141 -17.39 -10.03 -15.65
C ASN A 141 -17.83 -8.62 -15.21
N PHE A 142 -18.90 -8.13 -15.83
CA PHE A 142 -19.54 -6.86 -15.49
C PHE A 142 -20.83 -7.09 -14.70
N ARG A 143 -21.00 -6.38 -13.58
CA ARG A 143 -22.25 -6.38 -12.81
C ARG A 143 -22.79 -4.96 -12.70
N LEU A 144 -24.08 -4.80 -12.95
CA LEU A 144 -24.78 -3.53 -12.84
C LEU A 144 -25.81 -3.62 -11.71
N GLY A 145 -25.67 -2.76 -10.70
CA GLY A 145 -26.66 -2.53 -9.67
C GLY A 145 -27.40 -1.21 -9.92
N PHE A 146 -28.67 -1.16 -9.52
CA PHE A 146 -29.47 0.06 -9.58
C PHE A 146 -30.08 0.35 -8.21
N GLY A 147 -29.97 1.59 -7.78
CA GLY A 147 -30.66 2.13 -6.61
C GLY A 147 -31.29 3.46 -6.95
N SER A 148 -32.35 3.79 -6.25
CA SER A 148 -32.96 5.12 -6.34
C SER A 148 -33.11 5.73 -4.98
N PHE A 149 -32.98 7.05 -4.90
CA PHE A 149 -33.33 7.81 -3.73
C PHE A 149 -34.31 8.93 -4.09
N VAL A 150 -35.04 9.34 -3.07
CA VAL A 150 -35.82 10.59 -3.02
C VAL A 150 -35.52 11.18 -1.63
N GLU A 151 -36.18 12.27 -1.27
CA GLU A 151 -36.04 12.92 0.02
C GLU A 151 -36.63 12.10 1.19
N LYS A 152 -36.26 12.47 2.42
CA LYS A 152 -36.82 11.88 3.65
C LYS A 152 -38.35 11.99 3.68
N LYS A 153 -39.03 10.93 4.10
CA LYS A 153 -40.51 10.86 4.23
C LYS A 153 -41.04 11.60 5.46
N LEU A 154 -40.52 12.79 5.76
CA LEU A 154 -40.88 13.61 6.92
C LEU A 154 -41.14 15.06 6.50
N MET A 155 -41.94 15.78 7.29
CA MET A 155 -42.09 17.22 7.15
C MET A 155 -40.75 17.94 7.43
N PRO A 156 -40.42 19.04 6.72
CA PRO A 156 -41.19 19.74 5.67
C PRO A 156 -40.95 19.21 4.25
N PHE A 157 -40.23 18.10 4.09
CA PHE A 157 -39.71 17.64 2.81
C PHE A 157 -40.74 16.94 1.91
N VAL A 158 -41.75 16.30 2.50
CA VAL A 158 -42.89 15.72 1.79
C VAL A 158 -44.20 16.18 2.43
N SER A 159 -45.21 16.43 1.60
CA SER A 159 -46.56 16.69 2.10
C SER A 159 -47.10 15.43 2.78
N THR A 160 -47.45 15.54 4.06
CA THR A 160 -48.07 14.46 4.86
C THR A 160 -49.59 14.58 4.92
N ALA A 161 -50.18 15.59 4.25
CA ALA A 161 -51.62 15.75 4.18
C ALA A 161 -52.28 14.57 3.43
N PRO A 162 -53.45 14.08 3.88
CA PRO A 162 -54.17 13.02 3.19
C PRO A 162 -54.55 13.44 1.76
N LYS A 163 -54.42 12.53 0.79
CA LYS A 163 -54.92 12.77 -0.57
C LYS A 163 -56.46 12.71 -0.55
N LEU A 164 -57.11 13.78 -1.00
CA LEU A 164 -58.56 13.92 -1.16
C LEU A 164 -59.08 13.11 -2.34
#